data_AF-A0A3B9L9X7-F1
#
_entry.id   AF-A0A3B9L9X7-F1
#
_cell.length_a   1.000
_cell.length_b   1.000
_cell.length_c   1.000
_cell.angle_alpha   90.00
_cell.angle_beta   90.00
_cell.angle_gamma   90.00
#
_symmetry.space_group_name_H-M   'P 1'
#
loop_
_entity.id
_entity.type
_entity.pdbx_description
1 polymer ?
#
loop_
_entity_poly.entity_id
_entity_poly.type
_entity_poly.pdbx_seq_one_letter_code
_entity_poly.pdbx_strand_id
1 'polypeptide(L)'
;MTILQNDQFLKALLRQPTDYTPVWMMRQAGRYLPEYRESRKNAGSFMQLCKSPSFATEVTMQPLDRYPLDAAILFSDILTVPDAMGLGLYFTEGEGPKFERTASDEASIRALEVPDMAKLQYVFDAVSSIRKAIN
;
A
#
# COMPACT_ATOMS: atom_id res chain seq x y z
N MET A 1 14.25 12.06 -17.08
CA MET A 1 12.99 11.34 -16.81
C MET A 1 13.22 9.88 -17.13
N THR A 2 12.92 8.97 -16.22
CA THR A 2 12.95 7.53 -16.51
C THR A 2 11.82 7.24 -17.49
N ILE A 3 12.16 6.64 -18.63
CA ILE A 3 11.19 6.25 -19.67
C ILE A 3 10.44 5.01 -19.15
N LEU A 4 9.11 5.04 -19.18
CA LEU A 4 8.30 3.87 -18.84
C LEU A 4 8.34 2.87 -20.00
N GLN A 5 8.60 1.59 -19.70
CA GLN A 5 8.59 0.53 -20.72
C GLN A 5 7.15 0.15 -21.10
N ASN A 6 6.21 0.22 -20.16
CA ASN A 6 4.79 0.04 -20.38
C ASN A 6 4.01 1.25 -19.82
N ASP A 7 3.30 1.96 -20.68
CA ASP A 7 2.45 3.10 -20.35
C ASP A 7 0.97 2.88 -20.74
N GLN A 8 0.58 1.66 -21.11
CA GLN A 8 -0.78 1.35 -21.59
C GLN A 8 -1.85 1.70 -20.56
N PHE A 9 -1.60 1.44 -19.27
CA PHE A 9 -2.49 1.82 -18.17
C PHE A 9 -2.72 3.34 -18.11
N LEU A 10 -1.65 4.14 -18.22
CA LEU A 10 -1.76 5.60 -18.19
C LEU A 10 -2.48 6.15 -19.42
N LYS A 11 -2.15 5.62 -20.60
CA LYS A 11 -2.83 5.96 -21.87
C LYS A 11 -4.33 5.70 -21.78
N ALA A 12 -4.72 4.51 -21.31
CA ALA A 12 -6.13 4.15 -21.16
C ALA A 12 -6.88 5.11 -20.23
N LEU A 13 -6.31 5.43 -19.05
CA LEU A 13 -6.92 6.39 -18.11
C LEU A 13 -7.06 7.79 -18.70
N LEU A 14 -6.11 8.21 -19.53
CA LEU A 14 -6.15 9.48 -20.26
C LEU A 14 -6.97 9.42 -21.56
N ARG A 15 -7.64 8.30 -21.83
CA ARG A 15 -8.46 8.07 -23.05
C ARG A 15 -7.67 8.21 -24.35
N GLN A 16 -6.38 7.87 -24.31
CA GLN A 16 -5.51 7.80 -25.48
C GLN A 16 -5.60 6.41 -26.13
N PRO A 17 -5.24 6.27 -27.42
CA PRO A 17 -5.16 4.96 -28.07
C PRO A 17 -4.20 4.02 -27.33
N THR A 18 -4.61 2.76 -27.18
CA THR A 18 -3.81 1.68 -26.58
C THR A 18 -3.76 0.49 -27.52
N ASP A 19 -2.69 -0.30 -27.43
CA ASP A 19 -2.51 -1.50 -28.27
C ASP A 19 -3.40 -2.66 -27.80
N TYR A 20 -3.76 -2.65 -26.51
CA TYR A 20 -4.67 -3.59 -25.87
C TYR A 20 -5.34 -2.93 -24.65
N THR A 21 -6.30 -3.63 -24.02
CA THR A 21 -6.91 -3.17 -22.76
C THR A 21 -5.99 -3.51 -21.59
N PRO A 22 -5.40 -2.52 -20.88
CA PRO A 22 -4.50 -2.79 -19.77
C PRO A 22 -5.25 -3.35 -18.56
N VAL A 23 -4.59 -4.20 -17.78
CA VAL A 23 -5.16 -4.86 -16.59
C VAL A 23 -4.26 -4.75 -15.36
N TRP A 24 -4.91 -4.59 -14.22
CA TRP A 24 -4.33 -4.75 -12.89
C TRP A 24 -5.46 -5.20 -11.95
N MET A 25 -5.13 -5.65 -10.74
CA MET A 25 -6.15 -6.14 -9.80
C MET A 25 -6.05 -5.42 -8.46
N MET A 26 -7.20 -4.96 -7.95
CA MET A 26 -7.28 -4.53 -6.56
C MET A 26 -6.86 -5.68 -5.65
N ARG A 27 -5.96 -5.39 -4.69
CA ARG A 27 -5.38 -6.38 -3.78
C ARG A 27 -4.61 -7.52 -4.50
N GLN A 28 -3.96 -7.21 -5.64
CA GLN A 28 -3.06 -8.15 -6.32
C GLN A 28 -1.93 -8.69 -5.42
N ALA A 29 -1.42 -7.87 -4.50
CA ALA A 29 -0.54 -8.32 -3.43
C ALA A 29 -1.38 -8.77 -2.23
N GLY A 30 -1.52 -10.08 -2.01
CA GLY A 30 -2.38 -10.57 -0.93
C GLY A 30 -2.36 -12.06 -0.68
N ARG A 31 -3.14 -12.48 0.32
CA ARG A 31 -3.17 -13.84 0.89
C ARG A 31 -3.45 -14.97 -0.11
N TYR A 32 -3.97 -14.68 -1.30
CA TYR A 32 -4.17 -15.71 -2.32
C TYR A 32 -2.82 -16.23 -2.86
N LEU A 33 -1.77 -15.40 -2.84
CA LEU A 33 -0.41 -15.80 -3.18
C LEU A 33 0.25 -16.55 -2.00
N PRO A 34 0.86 -17.74 -2.22
CA PRO A 34 1.61 -18.43 -1.18
C PRO A 34 2.86 -17.65 -0.75
N GLU A 35 3.60 -17.06 -1.68
CA GLU A 35 4.79 -16.22 -1.45
C GLU A 35 4.46 -15.01 -0.55
N TYR A 36 3.30 -14.36 -0.75
CA TYR A 36 2.83 -13.31 0.14
C TYR A 36 2.63 -13.80 1.58
N ARG A 37 2.08 -15.02 1.75
CA ARG A 37 1.84 -15.60 3.09
C ARG A 37 3.17 -15.86 3.79
N GLU A 38 4.22 -16.21 3.06
CA GLU A 38 5.57 -16.40 3.61
C GLU A 38 6.19 -15.07 4.04
N SER A 39 6.20 -14.05 3.18
CA SER A 39 6.68 -12.71 3.54
C SER A 39 5.92 -12.13 4.74
N ARG A 40 4.60 -12.35 4.80
CA ARG A 40 3.76 -11.94 5.94
C ARG A 40 4.13 -12.65 7.24
N LYS A 41 4.49 -13.93 7.20
CA LYS A 41 4.97 -14.66 8.40
C LYS A 41 6.30 -14.07 8.87
N ASN A 42 7.21 -13.77 7.95
CA ASN A 42 8.53 -13.21 8.24
C ASN A 42 8.45 -11.79 8.81
N ALA A 43 7.47 -10.99 8.38
CA ALA A 43 7.25 -9.64 8.90
C ALA A 43 6.64 -9.63 10.32
N GLY A 44 6.08 -10.75 10.79
CA GLY A 44 5.48 -10.90 12.13
C GLY A 44 4.09 -10.26 12.29
N SER A 45 3.87 -9.04 11.78
CA SER A 45 2.56 -8.39 11.80
C SER A 45 2.23 -7.67 10.49
N PHE A 46 0.94 -7.42 10.26
CA PHE A 46 0.49 -6.65 9.08
C PHE A 46 1.04 -5.22 9.09
N MET A 47 1.09 -4.57 10.26
CA MET A 47 1.66 -3.23 10.36
C MET A 47 3.16 -3.20 10.11
N GLN A 48 3.91 -4.22 10.54
CA GLN A 48 5.32 -4.32 10.20
C GLN A 48 5.53 -4.56 8.70
N LEU A 49 4.66 -5.35 8.08
CA LEU A 49 4.67 -5.56 6.62
C LEU A 49 4.47 -4.24 5.85
N CYS A 50 3.59 -3.36 6.34
CA CYS A 50 3.36 -2.03 5.73
C CYS A 50 4.45 -1.00 6.09
N LYS A 51 5.02 -1.05 7.30
CA LYS A 51 6.02 -0.08 7.80
C LYS A 51 7.45 -0.37 7.31
N SER A 52 7.71 -1.56 6.78
CA SER A 52 9.01 -1.93 6.22
C SER A 52 9.03 -1.69 4.70
N PRO A 53 9.82 -0.73 4.18
CA PRO A 53 9.92 -0.49 2.74
C PRO A 53 10.39 -1.72 1.96
N SER A 54 11.25 -2.56 2.53
CA SER A 54 11.74 -3.77 1.86
C SER A 54 10.63 -4.80 1.71
N PHE A 55 9.87 -5.08 2.78
CA PHE A 55 8.75 -6.00 2.71
C PHE A 55 7.62 -5.46 1.82
N ALA A 56 7.28 -4.18 1.94
CA ALA A 56 6.27 -3.54 1.11
C ALA A 56 6.65 -3.62 -0.38
N THR A 57 7.93 -3.41 -0.71
CA THR A 57 8.45 -3.58 -2.08
C THR A 57 8.32 -5.02 -2.54
N GLU A 58 8.83 -5.97 -1.76
CA GLU A 58 8.79 -7.40 -2.07
C GLU A 58 7.37 -7.86 -2.42
N VAL A 59 6.40 -7.63 -1.52
CA VAL A 59 5.02 -8.09 -1.74
C VAL A 59 4.32 -7.34 -2.88
N THR A 60 4.74 -6.10 -3.18
CA THR A 60 4.22 -5.35 -4.34
C THR A 60 4.68 -5.96 -5.66
N MET A 61 5.89 -6.52 -5.71
CA MET A 61 6.46 -7.11 -6.92
C MET A 61 5.96 -8.53 -7.21
N GLN A 62 5.67 -9.33 -6.18
CA GLN A 62 5.20 -10.73 -6.32
C GLN A 62 4.12 -10.97 -7.39
N PRO A 63 3.06 -10.13 -7.52
CA PRO A 63 2.03 -10.34 -8.53
C PRO A 63 2.52 -10.05 -9.95
N LEU A 64 3.48 -9.14 -10.12
CA LEU A 64 4.08 -8.79 -11.41
C LEU A 64 5.01 -9.90 -11.90
N ASP A 65 5.68 -10.60 -10.99
CA ASP A 65 6.49 -11.78 -11.32
C ASP A 65 5.63 -12.96 -11.78
N ARG A 66 4.37 -13.01 -11.33
CA ARG A 66 3.44 -14.12 -11.61
C ARG A 66 2.52 -13.86 -12.79
N TYR A 67 2.15 -12.61 -13.03
CA TYR A 67 1.17 -12.21 -14.03
C TYR A 67 1.68 -10.99 -14.79
N PRO A 68 1.48 -10.92 -16.12
CA PRO A 68 1.87 -9.77 -16.93
C PRO A 68 0.87 -8.61 -16.73
N LEU A 69 0.88 -7.98 -15.54
CA LEU A 69 0.02 -6.84 -15.21
C LEU A 69 0.62 -5.53 -15.73
N ASP A 70 -0.24 -4.58 -16.07
CA ASP A 70 0.15 -3.28 -16.64
C ASP A 70 0.40 -2.20 -15.58
N ALA A 71 0.17 -2.51 -14.31
CA ALA A 71 0.42 -1.62 -13.19
C ALA A 71 0.74 -2.38 -11.90
N ALA A 72 1.59 -1.77 -11.08
CA ALA A 72 1.71 -2.08 -9.67
C ALA A 72 0.92 -1.07 -8.84
N ILE A 73 0.43 -1.52 -7.69
CA ILE A 73 -0.13 -0.66 -6.66
C ILE A 73 0.70 -0.81 -5.39
N LEU A 74 1.05 0.32 -4.77
CA LEU A 74 1.75 0.36 -3.50
C LEU A 74 1.05 -0.53 -2.47
N PHE A 75 1.80 -1.45 -1.86
CA PHE A 75 1.34 -2.16 -0.68
C PHE A 75 1.43 -1.25 0.56
N SER A 76 0.29 -0.79 1.05
CA SER A 76 0.14 0.02 2.26
C SER A 76 -1.27 -0.18 2.84
N ASP A 77 -1.62 0.58 3.87
CA ASP A 77 -2.95 0.57 4.47
C ASP A 77 -3.59 1.97 4.47
N ILE A 78 -4.91 2.03 4.22
CA ILE A 78 -5.65 3.29 4.19
C ILE A 78 -5.77 3.94 5.57
N LEU A 79 -5.61 3.15 6.64
CA LEU A 79 -5.71 3.60 8.03
C LEU A 79 -4.41 4.19 8.57
N THR A 80 -3.36 4.27 7.75
CA THR A 80 -2.10 4.95 8.11
C THR A 80 -2.30 6.43 8.43
N VAL A 81 -3.23 7.09 7.73
CA VAL A 81 -3.60 8.50 8.00
C VAL A 81 -4.24 8.65 9.38
N PRO A 82 -5.37 7.99 9.72
CA PRO A 82 -5.96 8.09 11.05
C PRO A 82 -5.06 7.59 12.18
N ASP A 83 -4.15 6.65 11.93
CA ASP A 83 -3.09 6.29 12.90
C ASP A 83 -2.18 7.49 13.19
N ALA A 84 -1.72 8.18 12.14
CA ALA A 84 -0.91 9.39 12.26
C ALA A 84 -1.66 10.60 12.85
N MET A 85 -3.00 10.60 12.82
CA MET A 85 -3.87 11.60 13.47
C MET A 85 -4.05 11.36 14.98
N GLY A 86 -3.47 10.28 15.54
CA GLY A 86 -3.47 10.03 16.99
C GLY A 86 -4.65 9.19 17.51
N LEU A 87 -5.34 8.44 16.64
CA LEU A 87 -6.47 7.59 17.04
C LEU A 87 -6.05 6.23 17.63
N GLY A 88 -4.77 5.85 17.51
CA GLY A 88 -4.22 4.61 18.07
C GLY A 88 -4.73 3.38 17.33
N LEU A 89 -4.24 3.17 16.10
CA LEU A 89 -4.63 2.01 15.28
C LEU A 89 -4.00 0.73 15.83
N TYR A 90 -4.81 -0.30 16.02
CA TYR A 90 -4.35 -1.66 16.33
C TYR A 90 -5.12 -2.71 15.54
N PHE A 91 -4.54 -3.90 15.42
CA PHE A 91 -5.15 -5.01 14.70
C PHE A 91 -5.44 -6.15 15.66
N THR A 92 -6.71 -6.53 15.78
CA THR A 92 -7.12 -7.72 16.53
C THR A 92 -7.22 -8.90 15.56
N GLU A 93 -6.59 -10.02 15.92
CA GLU A 93 -6.63 -11.23 15.11
C GLU A 93 -8.08 -11.70 14.91
N GLY A 94 -8.46 -11.97 13.66
CA GLY A 94 -9.83 -12.38 13.31
C GLY A 94 -10.88 -11.27 13.23
N GLU A 95 -10.65 -10.11 13.87
CA GLU A 95 -11.66 -9.04 13.96
C GLU A 95 -11.35 -7.82 13.07
N GLY A 96 -10.09 -7.67 12.63
CA GLY A 96 -9.67 -6.56 11.77
C GLY A 96 -9.13 -5.35 12.55
N PRO A 97 -8.98 -4.20 11.89
CA PRO A 97 -8.43 -2.99 12.50
C PRO A 97 -9.43 -2.34 13.46
N LYS A 98 -8.92 -1.79 14.56
CA LYS A 98 -9.65 -1.03 15.56
C LYS A 98 -8.85 0.21 15.98
N PHE A 99 -9.53 1.17 16.58
CA PHE A 99 -8.91 2.36 17.15
C PHE A 99 -9.16 2.41 18.64
N GLU A 100 -8.15 2.84 19.41
CA GLU A 100 -8.31 3.11 20.84
C GLU A 100 -9.25 4.28 21.09
N ARG A 101 -9.32 5.22 20.15
CA ARG A 101 -10.12 6.45 20.25
C ARG A 101 -10.98 6.61 19.00
N THR A 102 -12.22 7.04 19.19
CA THR A 102 -13.14 7.36 18.09
C THR A 102 -13.38 8.88 18.05
N ALA A 103 -13.58 9.39 16.84
CA ALA A 103 -13.99 10.77 16.60
C ALA A 103 -15.53 10.84 16.62
N SER A 104 -16.11 10.99 17.82
CA SER A 104 -17.56 10.90 18.05
C SER A 104 -18.20 12.20 18.54
N ASP A 105 -17.40 13.20 18.91
CA ASP A 105 -17.86 14.49 19.42
C ASP A 105 -16.92 15.64 19.02
N GLU A 106 -17.30 16.88 19.32
CA GLU A 106 -16.51 18.05 18.95
C GLU A 106 -15.13 18.07 19.64
N ALA A 107 -15.03 17.57 20.86
CA ALA A 107 -13.77 17.54 21.61
C ALA A 107 -12.77 16.55 20.98
N SER A 108 -13.22 15.35 20.61
CA SER A 108 -12.40 14.33 19.94
C SER A 108 -11.98 14.77 18.54
N ILE A 109 -12.83 15.50 17.80
CA ILE A 109 -12.44 16.11 16.52
C ILE A 109 -11.35 17.16 16.70
N ARG A 110 -11.48 18.05 17.70
CA ARG A 110 -10.48 19.09 18.00
C ARG A 110 -9.15 18.51 18.50
N ALA A 111 -9.17 17.30 19.05
CA ALA A 111 -7.98 16.59 19.51
C ALA A 111 -7.22 15.86 18.39
N LEU A 112 -7.76 15.80 17.16
CA LEU A 112 -7.07 15.19 16.03
C LEU A 112 -5.82 15.98 15.66
N GLU A 113 -4.72 15.26 15.47
CA GLU A 113 -3.48 15.85 14.96
C GLU A 113 -3.55 15.94 13.43
N VAL A 114 -3.05 17.05 12.86
CA VAL A 114 -2.66 17.05 11.45
C VAL A 114 -1.51 16.04 11.31
N PRO A 115 -1.62 15.02 10.44
CA PRO A 115 -0.58 14.01 10.31
C PRO A 115 0.79 14.64 10.03
N ASP A 116 1.74 14.36 10.91
CA ASP A 116 3.14 14.65 10.63
C ASP A 116 3.62 13.71 9.53
N MET A 117 4.01 14.28 8.38
CA MET A 117 4.49 13.52 7.22
C MET A 117 5.73 12.69 7.55
N ALA A 118 6.53 13.08 8.55
CA ALA A 118 7.64 12.28 9.02
C ALA A 118 7.18 10.94 9.62
N LYS A 119 6.00 10.89 10.26
CA LYS A 119 5.39 9.62 10.74
C LYS A 119 4.99 8.71 9.57
N LEU A 120 4.80 9.24 8.37
CA LEU A 120 4.45 8.51 7.16
C LEU A 120 5.65 8.28 6.21
N GLN A 121 6.87 8.61 6.63
CA GLN A 121 8.07 8.51 5.78
C GLN A 121 8.24 7.10 5.18
N TYR A 122 7.91 6.04 5.93
CA TYR A 122 7.97 4.66 5.44
C TYR A 122 7.11 4.41 4.18
N VAL A 123 6.00 5.14 4.02
CA VAL A 123 5.13 5.07 2.83
C VAL A 123 5.86 5.66 1.62
N PHE A 124 6.47 6.83 1.78
CA PHE A 124 7.24 7.50 0.73
C PHE A 124 8.50 6.71 0.35
N ASP A 125 9.16 6.09 1.33
CA ASP A 125 10.30 5.21 1.12
C ASP A 125 9.89 3.96 0.35
N ALA A 126 8.75 3.35 0.68
CA ALA A 126 8.19 2.24 -0.08
C ALA A 126 7.85 2.64 -1.52
N VAL A 127 7.21 3.79 -1.74
CA VAL A 127 6.94 4.32 -3.10
C VAL A 127 8.24 4.47 -3.89
N SER A 128 9.26 5.07 -3.28
CA SER A 128 10.57 5.29 -3.92
C SER A 128 11.28 3.98 -4.23
N SER A 129 11.19 3.00 -3.33
CA SER A 129 11.78 1.67 -3.48
C SER A 129 11.08 0.87 -4.58
N ILE A 130 9.74 0.82 -4.57
CA ILE A 130 8.92 0.17 -5.61
C ILE A 130 9.21 0.80 -6.97
N ARG A 131 9.28 2.14 -7.05
CA ARG A 131 9.57 2.81 -8.31
C ARG A 131 10.95 2.47 -8.88
N LYS A 132 11.93 2.14 -8.05
CA LYS A 132 13.25 1.66 -8.48
C LYS A 132 13.22 0.18 -8.90
N ALA A 133 12.35 -0.62 -8.28
CA ALA A 133 12.21 -2.05 -8.55
C ALA A 133 11.36 -2.34 -9.79
N ILE A 134 10.40 -1.46 -10.11
CA ILE A 134 9.55 -1.59 -11.30
C ILE A 134 10.29 -0.99 -12.51
N ASN A 135 10.49 -1.81 -13.53
CA ASN A 135 11.27 -1.50 -14.73
C ASN A 135 10.55 -0.58 -15.72
#